data_AF-A0AAD1YPB6-F1
#
_entry.id   AF-A0AAD1YPB6-F1
#
_cell.length_a   1.000
_cell.length_b   1.000
_cell.length_c   1.000
_cell.angle_alpha   90.00
_cell.angle_beta   90.00
_cell.angle_gamma   90.00
#
_symmetry.space_group_name_H-M   'P 1'
#
loop_
_entity.id
_entity.type
_entity.pdbx_description
1 polymer ?
#
loop_
_entity_poly.entity_id
_entity_poly.type
_entity_poly.pdbx_seq_one_letter_code
_entity_poly.pdbx_strand_id
1 'polypeptide(L)'
;MKSAHVSPVSQRNPDDFLTNERSNSFVGTEEYIAPEIIRGDVHEFAIDRWALGVLCYEMLYGTTPFKGKNRIETFQKILLSQSEFFGKPNPLTDLIRKLLEKGPHAPPRVSKRRLRD
;
A
#
# COMPACT_ATOMS: atom_id res chain seq x y z
N MET A 1 30.11 36.14 -20.29
CA MET A 1 28.87 36.02 -19.49
C MET A 1 28.34 34.61 -19.67
N LYS A 2 28.35 33.77 -18.62
CA LYS A 2 27.87 32.38 -18.71
C LYS A 2 26.35 32.39 -18.61
N SER A 3 25.68 31.96 -19.69
CA SER A 3 24.23 31.79 -19.74
C SER A 3 23.83 30.64 -18.82
N ALA A 4 22.94 30.90 -17.86
CA ALA A 4 22.40 29.89 -16.96
C ALA A 4 21.39 29.03 -17.73
N HIS A 5 21.79 27.81 -18.05
CA HIS A 5 20.89 26.81 -18.62
C HIS A 5 19.96 26.33 -17.50
N VAL A 6 18.74 26.83 -17.48
CA VAL A 6 17.70 26.37 -16.54
C VAL A 6 17.16 25.05 -17.09
N SER A 7 17.45 23.94 -16.41
CA SER A 7 16.86 22.64 -16.76
C SER A 7 15.34 22.72 -16.58
N PRO A 8 14.54 22.22 -17.53
CA PRO A 8 13.09 22.22 -17.37
C PRO A 8 12.71 21.32 -16.20
N VAL A 9 11.74 21.77 -15.41
CA VAL A 9 11.06 20.95 -14.40
C VAL A 9 10.54 19.70 -15.11
N SER A 10 11.11 18.55 -14.76
CA SER A 10 10.68 17.25 -15.25
C SER A 10 9.24 17.03 -14.82
N GLN A 11 8.31 17.11 -15.77
CA GLN A 11 6.97 16.56 -15.60
C GLN A 11 7.15 15.08 -15.29
N ARG A 12 6.86 14.68 -14.05
CA ARG A 12 7.00 13.29 -13.61
C ARG A 12 6.03 12.43 -14.40
N ASN A 13 6.58 11.57 -15.25
CA ASN A 13 5.83 10.57 -15.97
C ASN A 13 5.34 9.52 -14.96
N PRO A 14 4.03 9.16 -14.90
CA PRO A 14 3.52 8.18 -13.93
C PRO A 14 4.18 6.79 -14.06
N ASP A 15 4.78 6.49 -15.21
CA ASP A 15 5.51 5.23 -15.45
C ASP A 15 6.89 5.17 -14.79
N ASP A 16 7.46 6.31 -14.34
CA ASP A 16 8.79 6.38 -13.71
C ASP A 16 8.81 5.70 -12.32
N PHE A 17 7.63 5.46 -11.73
CA PHE A 17 7.49 4.66 -10.51
C PHE A 17 7.75 3.16 -10.74
N LEU A 18 7.55 2.66 -11.97
CA LEU A 18 7.59 1.23 -12.28
C LEU A 18 9.00 0.75 -12.64
N THR A 19 9.86 1.62 -13.19
CA THR A 19 11.20 1.26 -13.64
C THR A 19 12.29 1.86 -12.73
N ASN A 20 12.36 1.43 -11.47
CA ASN A 20 13.53 1.72 -10.64
C ASN A 20 14.29 0.43 -10.32
N GLU A 21 15.06 -0.04 -11.29
CA GLU A 21 16.17 -0.97 -11.08
C GLU A 21 17.31 -0.24 -10.35
N ARG A 22 17.18 -0.07 -9.03
CA ARG A 22 18.30 0.34 -8.15
C ARG A 22 18.19 -0.34 -6.79
N SER A 23 19.11 -1.28 -6.58
CA SER A 23 19.79 -1.61 -5.32
C SER A 23 18.96 -1.62 -4.02
N ASN A 24 18.68 -2.84 -3.56
CA ASN A 24 18.63 -3.30 -2.17
C ASN A 24 18.75 -2.22 -1.07
N SER A 25 17.67 -2.06 -0.28
CA SER A 25 17.43 -1.11 0.83
C SER A 25 16.74 0.24 0.49
N PHE A 26 15.57 0.19 -0.15
CA PHE A 26 14.61 1.30 -0.09
C PHE A 26 13.59 1.00 1.02
N VAL A 27 13.79 1.59 2.19
CA VAL A 27 12.80 1.59 3.27
C VAL A 27 11.80 2.71 2.97
N GLY A 28 10.57 2.33 2.63
CA GLY A 28 9.41 3.24 2.45
C GLY A 28 9.37 3.91 1.07
N THR A 29 8.50 3.50 0.15
CA THR A 29 7.24 4.25 -0.13
C THR A 29 6.16 3.31 -0.71
N GLU A 30 6.54 2.13 -1.17
CA GLU A 30 5.66 1.19 -1.90
C GLU A 30 4.62 0.50 -1.02
N GLU A 31 4.95 0.29 0.26
CA GLU A 31 4.09 -0.38 1.24
C GLU A 31 2.86 0.47 1.61
N TYR A 32 2.89 1.77 1.32
CA TYR A 32 1.79 2.72 1.55
C TYR A 32 0.94 2.96 0.30
N ILE A 33 1.30 2.37 -0.84
CA ILE A 33 0.55 2.55 -2.08
C ILE A 33 -0.83 1.89 -1.92
N ALA A 34 -1.88 2.65 -2.18
CA ALA A 34 -3.24 2.16 -2.11
C ALA A 34 -3.54 1.21 -3.29
N PRO A 35 -4.40 0.19 -3.11
CA PRO A 35 -4.69 -0.80 -4.15
C PRO A 35 -5.27 -0.17 -5.44
N GLU A 36 -5.98 0.95 -5.34
CA GLU A 36 -6.50 1.74 -6.46
C GLU A 36 -5.38 2.35 -7.32
N ILE A 37 -4.27 2.81 -6.72
CA ILE A 37 -3.11 3.32 -7.47
C ILE A 37 -2.47 2.20 -8.27
N ILE A 38 -2.33 1.00 -7.68
CA ILE A 38 -1.78 -0.18 -8.36
C ILE A 38 -2.67 -0.59 -9.56
N ARG A 39 -3.98 -0.33 -9.48
CA ARG A 39 -4.94 -0.60 -10.55
C ARG A 39 -5.01 0.52 -11.60
N GLY A 40 -4.43 1.69 -11.33
CA GLY A 40 -4.50 2.86 -12.21
C GLY A 40 -5.74 3.74 -12.03
N ASP A 41 -6.44 3.64 -10.89
CA ASP A 41 -7.62 4.45 -10.57
C ASP A 41 -7.19 5.79 -9.92
N VAL A 42 -7.87 6.89 -10.26
CA VAL A 42 -7.45 8.28 -9.88
C VAL A 42 -8.20 8.83 -8.65
N HIS A 43 -8.48 8.00 -7.64
CA HIS A 43 -9.28 8.44 -6.48
C HIS A 43 -8.39 9.02 -5.36
N GLU A 44 -8.14 10.33 -5.40
CA GLU A 44 -7.21 11.03 -4.49
C GLU A 44 -7.55 10.90 -2.99
N PHE A 45 -8.82 11.08 -2.60
CA PHE A 45 -9.22 11.04 -1.18
C PHE A 45 -9.18 9.63 -0.55
N ALA A 46 -9.30 8.57 -1.34
CA ALA A 46 -9.26 7.18 -0.85
C ALA A 46 -7.83 6.75 -0.49
N ILE A 47 -6.84 7.33 -1.16
CA ILE A 47 -5.42 7.04 -1.01
C ILE A 47 -4.92 7.47 0.38
N ASP A 48 -5.29 8.65 0.84
CA ASP A 48 -4.86 9.16 2.15
C ASP A 48 -5.39 8.30 3.30
N ARG A 49 -6.64 7.82 3.19
CA ARG A 49 -7.25 6.91 4.16
C ARG A 49 -6.46 5.61 4.26
N TRP A 50 -6.04 5.05 3.14
CA TRP A 50 -5.24 3.84 3.09
C TRP A 50 -3.87 4.05 3.73
N ALA A 51 -3.15 5.10 3.33
CA ALA A 51 -1.82 5.41 3.87
C ALA A 51 -1.87 5.62 5.39
N LEU A 52 -2.91 6.29 5.91
CA LEU A 52 -3.15 6.43 7.33
C LEU A 52 -3.34 5.06 8.02
N GLY A 53 -4.10 4.15 7.41
CA GLY A 53 -4.29 2.79 7.93
C GLY A 53 -2.98 2.00 8.02
N VAL A 54 -2.12 2.10 7.01
CA VAL A 54 -0.79 1.46 6.99
C VAL A 54 0.09 2.03 8.09
N LEU A 55 0.11 3.36 8.24
CA LEU A 55 0.88 4.05 9.28
C LEU A 55 0.41 3.66 10.69
N CYS A 56 -0.90 3.64 10.94
CA CYS A 56 -1.44 3.22 12.24
C CYS A 56 -1.10 1.76 12.57
N TYR A 57 -1.13 0.87 11.57
CA TYR A 57 -0.70 -0.51 11.74
C TYR A 57 0.78 -0.60 12.12
N GLU A 58 1.63 0.14 11.42
CA GLU A 58 3.07 0.17 11.67
C GLU A 58 3.41 0.71 13.06
N MET A 59 2.72 1.75 13.52
CA MET A 59 2.88 2.25 14.89
C MET A 59 2.49 1.21 15.94
N LEU A 60 1.52 0.34 15.65
CA LEU A 60 1.03 -0.67 16.58
C LEU A 60 1.92 -1.93 16.62
N TYR A 61 2.47 -2.35 15.48
CA TYR A 61 3.16 -3.63 15.33
C TYR A 61 4.65 -3.51 14.94
N GLY A 62 5.16 -2.31 14.66
CA GLY A 62 6.54 -2.07 14.25
C GLY A 62 6.89 -2.54 12.83
N THR A 63 5.90 -2.96 12.05
CA THR A 63 6.02 -3.37 10.64
C THR A 63 4.75 -3.02 9.89
N THR A 64 4.83 -2.81 8.58
CA THR A 64 3.63 -2.61 7.75
C THR A 64 2.83 -3.92 7.57
N PRO A 65 1.53 -3.85 7.25
CA PRO A 65 0.68 -5.03 7.14
C PRO A 65 0.89 -5.84 5.86
N PHE A 66 1.49 -5.27 4.81
CA PHE A 66 1.57 -5.89 3.48
C PHE A 66 3.00 -6.09 2.97
N LYS A 67 4.01 -5.98 3.85
CA LYS A 67 5.42 -6.16 3.50
C LYS A 67 5.69 -7.52 2.85
N GLY A 68 6.18 -7.51 1.61
CA GLY A 68 6.69 -8.67 0.88
C GLY A 68 8.22 -8.76 0.92
N LYS A 69 8.78 -9.86 0.40
CA LYS A 69 10.24 -10.00 0.21
C LYS A 69 10.76 -9.11 -0.93
N ASN A 70 9.87 -8.74 -1.85
CA ASN A 70 10.14 -7.85 -2.98
C ASN A 70 8.88 -7.03 -3.32
N ARG A 71 9.04 -6.03 -4.19
CA ARG A 71 7.98 -5.12 -4.66
C ARG A 71 6.75 -5.88 -5.18
N ILE A 72 6.97 -6.89 -6.03
CA ILE A 72 5.89 -7.67 -6.65
C ILE A 72 5.05 -8.38 -5.57
N GLU A 73 5.71 -9.01 -4.59
CA GLU A 73 5.04 -9.66 -3.48
C GLU A 73 4.28 -8.66 -2.60
N THR A 74 4.87 -7.48 -2.34
CA THR A 74 4.20 -6.40 -1.60
C THR A 74 2.93 -5.95 -2.32
N PHE A 75 2.98 -5.72 -3.63
CA PHE A 75 1.79 -5.33 -4.42
C PHE A 75 0.74 -6.44 -4.45
N GLN A 76 1.15 -7.70 -4.58
CA GLN A 76 0.23 -8.84 -4.48
C GLN A 76 -0.45 -8.88 -3.11
N LYS A 77 0.27 -8.62 -2.01
CA LYS A 77 -0.32 -8.53 -0.66
C LYS A 77 -1.27 -7.35 -0.54
N ILE A 78 -0.88 -6.17 -1.02
CA ILE A 78 -1.75 -4.98 -1.06
C ILE A 78 -3.03 -5.25 -1.83
N LEU A 79 -3.00 -6.01 -2.92
CA LEU A 79 -4.19 -6.34 -3.72
C LEU A 79 -5.03 -7.49 -3.15
N LEU A 80 -4.39 -8.54 -2.61
CA LEU A 80 -5.06 -9.83 -2.34
C LEU A 80 -5.17 -10.20 -0.85
N SER A 81 -4.20 -9.78 -0.02
CA SER A 81 -4.13 -10.20 1.40
C SER A 81 -5.01 -9.35 2.33
N GLN A 82 -5.51 -9.94 3.40
CA GLN A 82 -6.14 -9.18 4.49
C GLN A 82 -5.06 -8.77 5.50
N SER A 83 -5.24 -7.63 6.16
CA SER A 83 -4.39 -7.24 7.28
C SER A 83 -4.58 -8.22 8.45
N GLU A 84 -3.48 -8.79 8.91
CA GLU A 84 -3.46 -9.71 10.05
C GLU A 84 -3.25 -8.90 11.34
N PHE A 85 -4.02 -9.17 12.39
CA PHE A 85 -3.89 -8.47 13.66
C PHE A 85 -3.51 -9.46 14.74
N PHE A 86 -2.48 -9.13 15.52
CA PHE A 86 -2.07 -9.92 16.68
C PHE A 86 -2.71 -9.38 17.95
N GLY A 87 -3.13 -10.28 18.84
CA GLY A 87 -3.73 -9.95 20.14
C GLY A 87 -5.25 -9.86 20.13
N LYS A 88 -5.82 -9.27 21.18
CA LYS A 88 -7.27 -9.10 21.32
C LYS A 88 -7.75 -7.94 20.43
N PRO A 89 -8.88 -8.09 19.71
CA PRO A 89 -9.53 -6.99 19.01
C PRO A 89 -9.80 -5.82 19.96
N ASN A 90 -9.53 -4.62 19.48
CA ASN A 90 -9.77 -3.37 20.18
C ASN A 90 -10.21 -2.28 19.18
N PRO A 91 -10.71 -1.12 19.67
CA PRO A 91 -11.19 -0.05 18.80
C PRO A 91 -10.18 0.44 17.75
N LEU A 92 -8.89 0.44 18.08
CA LEU A 92 -7.82 0.82 17.15
C LEU A 92 -7.66 -0.22 16.03
N THR A 93 -7.63 -1.51 16.36
CA THR A 93 -7.56 -2.58 15.34
C THR A 93 -8.78 -2.60 14.43
N ASP A 94 -9.97 -2.26 14.94
CA ASP A 94 -11.18 -2.14 14.12
C ASP A 94 -11.15 -0.89 13.23
N LEU A 95 -10.61 0.23 13.73
CA LEU A 95 -10.38 1.42 12.92
C LEU A 95 -9.38 1.14 11.78
N ILE A 96 -8.24 0.52 12.09
CA ILE A 96 -7.23 0.16 11.09
C ILE A 96 -7.83 -0.77 10.03
N ARG A 97 -8.63 -1.77 10.45
CA ARG A 97 -9.32 -2.66 9.51
C ARG A 97 -10.22 -1.89 8.53
N LYS A 98 -10.98 -0.92 9.04
CA LYS A 98 -11.82 -0.05 8.19
C LYS A 98 -10.98 0.79 7.25
N LEU A 99 -9.91 1.42 7.74
CA LEU A 99 -9.01 2.24 6.91
C LEU A 99 -8.37 1.45 5.77
N LEU A 100 -8.08 0.16 6.00
CA LEU A 100 -7.48 -0.77 5.03
C LEU A 100 -8.51 -1.60 4.24
N GLU A 101 -9.76 -1.15 4.18
CA GLU A 101 -10.78 -1.76 3.32
C GLU A 101 -10.45 -1.49 1.84
N LYS A 102 -10.09 -2.55 1.12
CA LYS A 102 -9.98 -2.51 -0.34
C LYS A 102 -11.39 -2.31 -0.89
N GLY A 103 -11.63 -1.21 -1.61
CA GLY A 103 -12.95 -0.83 -2.13
C GLY A 103 -13.66 -1.90 -2.99
N PRO A 104 -14.84 -1.61 -3.56
CA PRO A 104 -15.75 -2.62 -4.16
C PRO A 104 -15.16 -3.46 -5.31
N HIS A 105 -14.02 -3.07 -5.88
CA HIS A 105 -13.25 -3.87 -6.84
C HIS A 105 -12.27 -4.88 -6.21
N ALA A 106 -12.29 -5.06 -4.90
CA ALA A 106 -11.55 -6.13 -4.25
C ALA A 106 -12.12 -7.49 -4.68
N PRO A 107 -11.26 -8.48 -5.01
CA PRO A 107 -11.75 -9.83 -5.30
C PRO A 107 -12.58 -10.32 -4.10
N PRO A 108 -13.68 -11.05 -4.36
CA PRO A 108 -14.60 -11.48 -3.31
C PRO A 108 -13.82 -12.18 -2.19
N ARG A 109 -14.02 -11.76 -0.93
CA ARG A 109 -13.43 -12.43 0.23
C ARG A 109 -13.84 -13.90 0.16
N VAL A 110 -12.91 -14.77 -0.23
CA VAL A 110 -13.08 -16.21 -0.11
C VAL A 110 -13.18 -16.48 1.39
N SER A 111 -14.42 -16.52 1.87
CA SER A 111 -14.71 -16.94 3.22
C SER A 111 -14.24 -18.38 3.29
N LYS A 112 -13.11 -18.63 3.96
CA LYS A 112 -12.75 -19.97 4.41
C LYS A 112 -13.86 -20.41 5.37
N ARG A 113 -14.98 -20.86 4.81
CA ARG A 113 -15.98 -21.64 5.55
C ARG A 113 -15.20 -22.84 6.05
N ARG A 114 -15.15 -22.97 7.38
CA ARG A 114 -14.64 -24.14 8.08
C ARG A 114 -15.29 -25.36 7.44
N LEU A 115 -14.50 -26.17 6.73
CA LEU A 115 -14.80 -27.57 6.58
C LEU A 115 -14.37 -28.21 7.89
N ARG A 116 -15.35 -28.45 8.76
CA ARG A 116 -15.28 -29.39 9.87
C ARG A 116 -16.48 -30.30 9.70
N ASP A 117 -16.25 -31.42 9.04
CA ASP A 117 -16.94 -32.67 9.34
C ASP A 117 -16.16 -33.37 10.46
#